data_AF-A0A355QDR9-F1
#
_entry.id   AF-A0A355QDR9-F1
#
_cell.length_a   1.000
_cell.length_b   1.000
_cell.length_c   1.000
_cell.angle_alpha   90.00
_cell.angle_beta   90.00
_cell.angle_gamma   90.00
#
_symmetry.space_group_name_H-M   'P 1'
#
loop_
_entity.id
_entity.type
_entity.pdbx_description
1 polymer ?
#
loop_
_entity_poly.entity_id
_entity_poly.type
_entity_poly.pdbx_seq_one_letter_code
_entity_poly.pdbx_strand_id
1 'polypeptide(L)'
;MARGDSGRKVARAARAGATGGTGERRALGFPLALALVVILGVALVAFARSGREATAAPRLGDHWHTAYDIYVCDTYRAKIVNEADPNGIHTHGDGIMHIHPFSSLASGKSATIGEFFAAFGGMIDDTSIRLDTGETITEGADCGGEPTVLKVARFDAQDRDRAPQVITDDLADVRFLKNLEAITIAFVPEGVEPPAPRAERFTFLETVDPRAITSGTPDAPPTTAG
;
A
#
# COMPACT_ATOMS: atom_id res chain seq x y z
N MET A 1 19.83 45.71 -85.37
CA MET A 1 19.52 44.28 -85.22
C MET A 1 19.04 44.04 -83.79
N ALA A 2 17.88 43.39 -83.62
CA ALA A 2 17.10 43.34 -82.38
C ALA A 2 17.76 42.53 -81.24
N ARG A 3 17.77 43.10 -80.02
CA ARG A 3 18.13 42.38 -78.78
C ARG A 3 16.86 41.75 -78.19
N GLY A 4 16.63 40.47 -78.46
CA GLY A 4 15.46 39.72 -78.02
C GLY A 4 15.60 39.03 -76.66
N ASP A 5 14.67 39.32 -75.76
CA ASP A 5 13.82 38.37 -75.01
C ASP A 5 14.44 37.29 -74.07
N SER A 6 15.76 37.19 -73.93
CA SER A 6 16.37 36.17 -73.06
C SER A 6 16.26 36.50 -71.56
N GLY A 7 16.53 37.75 -71.16
CA GLY A 7 16.47 38.16 -69.75
C GLY A 7 15.07 38.10 -69.14
N ARG A 8 14.03 38.35 -69.95
CA ARG A 8 12.63 38.32 -69.50
C ARG A 8 12.13 36.88 -69.28
N LYS A 9 12.65 35.92 -70.07
CA LYS A 9 12.39 34.48 -69.89
C LYS A 9 13.09 33.92 -68.64
N VAL A 10 14.33 34.32 -68.38
CA VAL A 10 15.08 33.91 -67.18
C VAL A 10 14.44 34.49 -65.92
N ALA A 11 14.03 35.75 -65.93
CA ALA A 11 13.32 36.37 -64.80
C ALA A 11 11.95 35.73 -64.52
N ARG A 12 11.24 35.26 -65.56
CA ARG A 12 9.94 34.57 -65.41
C ARG A 12 10.13 33.14 -64.86
N ALA A 13 11.18 32.44 -65.26
CA ALA A 13 11.52 31.12 -64.73
C ALA A 13 11.95 31.19 -63.24
N ALA A 14 12.74 32.20 -62.86
CA ALA A 14 13.13 32.41 -61.46
C ALA A 14 11.93 32.75 -60.56
N ARG A 15 10.95 33.54 -61.06
CA ARG A 15 9.71 33.82 -60.32
C ARG A 15 8.78 32.61 -60.19
N ALA A 16 8.77 31.71 -61.16
CA ALA A 16 7.95 30.50 -61.11
C ALA A 16 8.52 29.43 -60.15
N GLY A 17 9.84 29.38 -59.95
CA GLY A 17 10.50 28.45 -59.02
C GLY A 17 10.51 28.90 -57.56
N ALA A 18 10.39 30.22 -57.29
CA ALA A 18 10.49 30.77 -55.93
C ALA A 18 9.24 30.55 -55.06
N THR A 19 8.09 30.20 -55.66
CA THR A 19 6.82 30.03 -54.93
C THR A 19 6.42 28.57 -54.71
N GLY A 20 7.29 27.61 -55.05
CA GLY A 20 6.98 26.18 -55.09
C GLY A 20 7.54 25.36 -53.94
N GLY A 21 8.00 25.96 -52.86
CA GLY A 21 8.31 25.22 -51.64
C GLY A 21 7.01 24.82 -50.96
N THR A 22 6.47 23.65 -51.28
CA THR A 22 5.42 23.04 -50.46
C THR A 22 6.03 22.79 -49.09
N GLY A 23 5.91 23.76 -48.20
CA GLY A 23 6.20 23.57 -46.79
C GLY A 23 5.36 22.40 -46.33
N GLU A 24 6.03 21.26 -46.15
CA GLU A 24 5.41 20.06 -45.62
C GLU A 24 4.69 20.50 -44.34
N ARG A 25 3.36 20.43 -44.35
CA ARG A 25 2.56 20.82 -43.19
C ARG A 25 3.06 19.91 -42.08
N ARG A 26 3.84 20.44 -41.13
CA ARG A 26 4.35 19.66 -39.99
C ARG A 26 3.15 18.91 -39.44
N ALA A 27 3.15 17.60 -39.57
CA ALA A 27 2.03 16.76 -39.18
C ALA A 27 2.01 16.71 -37.65
N LEU A 28 1.57 17.80 -37.01
CA LEU A 28 1.55 17.99 -35.56
C LEU A 28 0.59 17.01 -34.87
N GLY A 29 -0.31 16.37 -35.62
CA GLY A 29 -1.23 15.36 -35.09
C GLY A 29 -0.51 14.14 -34.49
N PHE A 30 0.52 13.62 -35.16
CA PHE A 30 1.28 12.48 -34.67
C PHE A 30 2.05 12.77 -33.36
N PRO A 31 2.88 13.82 -33.26
CA PRO A 31 3.58 14.14 -32.02
C PRO A 31 2.61 14.55 -30.89
N LEU A 32 1.46 15.18 -31.20
CA LEU A 32 0.44 15.49 -30.20
C LEU A 32 -0.21 14.21 -29.64
N ALA A 33 -0.58 13.26 -30.50
CA ALA A 33 -1.13 11.98 -30.08
C ALA A 33 -0.11 11.18 -29.25
N LEU A 34 1.16 11.18 -29.66
CA LEU A 34 2.25 10.56 -28.90
C LEU A 34 2.43 11.21 -27.53
N ALA A 35 2.42 12.55 -27.45
CA ALA A 35 2.52 13.27 -26.19
C ALA A 35 1.35 12.95 -25.25
N LEU A 36 0.12 12.84 -25.79
CA LEU A 36 -1.06 12.46 -25.02
C LEU A 36 -0.92 11.04 -24.45
N VAL A 37 -0.47 10.08 -25.26
CA VAL A 37 -0.22 8.70 -24.79
C VAL A 37 0.83 8.67 -23.69
N VAL A 38 1.91 9.44 -23.83
CA VAL A 38 2.96 9.54 -22.80
C VAL A 38 2.40 10.14 -21.51
N ILE A 39 1.65 11.25 -21.58
CA ILE A 39 1.03 11.89 -20.41
C ILE A 39 0.06 10.93 -19.73
N LEU A 40 -0.81 10.26 -20.49
CA LEU A 40 -1.76 9.28 -19.95
C LEU A 40 -1.02 8.09 -19.30
N GLY A 41 0.03 7.60 -19.94
CA GLY A 41 0.88 6.54 -19.41
C GLY A 41 1.55 6.94 -18.09
N VAL A 42 2.11 8.15 -18.01
CA VAL A 42 2.71 8.69 -16.78
C VAL A 42 1.66 8.88 -15.69
N ALA A 43 0.47 9.40 -16.03
CA ALA A 43 -0.63 9.57 -15.09
C ALA A 43 -1.11 8.23 -14.53
N LEU A 44 -1.26 7.20 -15.38
CA LEU A 44 -1.60 5.84 -14.95
C LEU A 44 -0.51 5.23 -14.08
N VAL A 45 0.77 5.41 -14.42
CA VAL A 45 1.89 4.95 -13.58
C VAL A 45 1.90 5.67 -12.23
N ALA A 46 1.66 6.98 -12.21
CA ALA A 46 1.59 7.76 -10.98
C ALA A 46 0.41 7.31 -10.09
N PHE A 47 -0.77 7.11 -10.68
CA PHE A 47 -1.96 6.59 -9.98
C PHE A 47 -1.72 5.16 -9.45
N ALA A 48 -1.15 4.28 -10.27
CA ALA A 48 -0.80 2.93 -9.84
C ALA A 48 0.27 2.94 -8.74
N ARG A 49 1.19 3.90 -8.76
CA ARG A 49 2.24 4.05 -7.74
C ARG A 49 1.70 4.63 -6.44
N SER A 50 0.75 5.57 -6.48
CA SER A 50 0.13 6.12 -5.26
C SER A 50 -0.66 5.07 -4.48
N GLY A 51 -1.15 4.00 -5.13
CA GLY A 51 -1.77 2.86 -4.45
C GLY A 51 -0.81 1.71 -4.13
N ARG A 52 0.45 1.77 -4.58
CA ARG A 52 1.47 0.75 -4.29
C ARG A 52 2.39 1.26 -3.19
N GLU A 53 2.05 0.91 -1.95
CA GLU A 53 3.06 0.75 -0.91
C GLU A 53 4.19 -0.12 -1.51
N ALA A 54 5.41 0.40 -1.56
CA ALA A 54 6.54 -0.32 -2.13
C ALA A 54 6.67 -1.68 -1.43
N THR A 55 7.28 -2.67 -2.09
CA THR A 55 7.59 -4.00 -1.52
C THR A 55 8.63 -3.91 -0.39
N ALA A 56 8.39 -3.05 0.58
CA ALA A 56 9.14 -2.92 1.81
C ALA A 56 8.82 -4.14 2.68
N ALA A 57 9.82 -4.50 3.46
CA ALA A 57 9.77 -5.63 4.37
C ALA A 57 10.72 -5.35 5.53
N PRO A 58 10.36 -5.73 6.76
CA PRO A 58 11.20 -5.56 7.93
C PRO A 58 12.56 -6.23 7.75
N ARG A 59 13.63 -5.56 8.11
CA ARG A 59 15.00 -6.09 8.10
C ARG A 59 15.50 -6.32 9.52
N LEU A 60 16.64 -7.00 9.62
CA LEU A 60 17.32 -7.15 10.89
C LEU A 60 17.65 -5.77 11.49
N GLY A 61 17.23 -5.56 12.74
CA GLY A 61 17.42 -4.29 13.46
C GLY A 61 16.37 -3.20 13.17
N ASP A 62 15.40 -3.45 12.29
CA ASP A 62 14.21 -2.61 12.20
C ASP A 62 13.30 -2.80 13.42
N HIS A 63 12.44 -1.82 13.69
CA HIS A 63 11.40 -1.91 14.73
C HIS A 63 10.12 -1.28 14.20
N TRP A 64 9.16 -2.11 13.81
CA TRP A 64 7.89 -1.73 13.23
C TRP A 64 6.74 -2.13 14.16
N HIS A 65 5.63 -1.41 14.04
CA HIS A 65 4.41 -1.65 14.77
C HIS A 65 3.24 -1.74 13.81
N THR A 66 2.39 -2.74 14.01
CA THR A 66 1.15 -2.92 13.26
C THR A 66 -0.01 -3.11 14.23
N ALA A 67 -0.97 -2.19 14.22
CA ALA A 67 -2.21 -2.37 14.98
C ALA A 67 -3.00 -3.54 14.42
N TYR A 68 -3.62 -4.33 15.30
CA TYR A 68 -4.49 -5.41 14.85
C TYR A 68 -5.75 -5.57 15.67
N ASP A 69 -6.75 -6.19 15.04
CA ASP A 69 -7.89 -6.77 15.72
C ASP A 69 -8.33 -8.05 15.01
N ILE A 70 -8.98 -8.94 15.76
CA ILE A 70 -9.68 -10.11 15.22
C ILE A 70 -11.18 -9.83 15.36
N TYR A 71 -11.91 -9.95 14.26
CA TYR A 71 -13.33 -9.63 14.20
C TYR A 71 -14.14 -10.83 13.72
N VAL A 72 -15.17 -11.21 14.46
CA VAL A 72 -16.01 -12.37 14.13
C VAL A 72 -17.45 -11.89 14.09
N CYS A 73 -18.03 -11.88 12.89
CA CYS A 73 -19.37 -11.44 12.56
C CYS A 73 -19.72 -10.00 12.98
N ASP A 74 -20.02 -9.78 14.26
CA ASP A 74 -20.44 -8.51 14.86
C ASP A 74 -19.57 -8.09 16.05
N THR A 75 -18.55 -8.91 16.40
CA THR A 75 -17.83 -8.79 17.66
C THR A 75 -16.31 -8.82 17.47
N TYR A 76 -15.62 -7.85 18.08
CA TYR A 76 -14.15 -7.90 18.23
C TYR A 76 -13.75 -8.89 19.31
N ARG A 77 -12.77 -9.74 19.01
CA ARG A 77 -12.20 -10.70 19.98
C ARG A 77 -11.28 -10.01 20.98
N ALA A 78 -10.91 -10.74 22.02
CA ALA A 78 -9.89 -10.30 22.97
C ALA A 78 -8.52 -10.13 22.28
N LYS A 79 -7.64 -9.39 22.94
CA LYS A 79 -6.23 -9.26 22.55
C LYS A 79 -5.56 -10.62 22.70
N ILE A 80 -4.65 -10.97 21.79
CA ILE A 80 -3.72 -12.07 22.01
C ILE A 80 -2.81 -11.66 23.17
N VAL A 81 -2.71 -12.50 24.20
CA VAL A 81 -1.90 -12.26 25.40
C VAL A 81 -0.80 -13.30 25.45
N ASN A 82 0.20 -13.13 24.58
CA ASN A 82 1.38 -13.95 24.57
C ASN A 82 2.62 -13.13 24.18
N GLU A 83 3.57 -13.06 25.11
CA GLU A 83 4.83 -12.30 24.97
C GLU A 83 5.98 -13.16 24.42
N ALA A 84 5.70 -14.39 23.98
CA ALA A 84 6.69 -15.24 23.34
C ALA A 84 7.21 -14.57 22.07
N ASP A 85 8.52 -14.42 22.01
CA ASP A 85 9.21 -13.82 20.87
C ASP A 85 10.32 -14.73 20.35
N PRO A 86 9.97 -15.79 19.59
CA PRO A 86 10.97 -16.74 19.13
C PRO A 86 11.86 -16.16 18.01
N ASN A 87 11.36 -15.24 17.18
CA ASN A 87 12.05 -14.78 15.97
C ASN A 87 12.04 -13.26 15.73
N GLY A 88 11.35 -12.46 16.54
CA GLY A 88 11.26 -11.00 16.46
C GLY A 88 9.89 -10.48 16.02
N ILE A 89 8.82 -11.28 16.14
CA ILE A 89 7.44 -10.87 15.85
C ILE A 89 6.55 -11.35 17.00
N HIS A 90 5.97 -10.43 17.76
CA HIS A 90 5.19 -10.75 18.95
C HIS A 90 4.16 -9.66 19.32
N THR A 91 3.46 -9.83 20.44
CA THR A 91 2.54 -8.83 21.01
C THR A 91 2.65 -8.78 22.54
N HIS A 92 2.20 -7.70 23.17
CA HIS A 92 2.16 -7.56 24.62
C HIS A 92 0.73 -7.52 25.19
N GLY A 93 -0.25 -8.03 24.45
CA GLY A 93 -1.66 -7.87 24.84
C GLY A 93 -2.11 -6.41 24.79
N ASP A 94 -1.47 -5.59 23.97
CA ASP A 94 -1.82 -4.19 23.69
C ASP A 94 -2.66 -4.06 22.40
N GLY A 95 -2.66 -5.10 21.55
CA GLY A 95 -3.26 -5.09 20.21
C GLY A 95 -2.36 -4.52 19.14
N ILE A 96 -1.06 -4.52 19.40
CA ILE A 96 -0.01 -4.18 18.45
C ILE A 96 0.78 -5.47 18.19
N MET A 97 1.03 -5.75 16.91
CA MET A 97 2.08 -6.65 16.49
C MET A 97 3.38 -5.84 16.46
N HIS A 98 4.33 -6.23 17.30
CA HIS A 98 5.68 -5.68 17.37
C HIS A 98 6.57 -6.51 16.46
N ILE A 99 7.23 -5.86 15.50
CA ILE A 99 8.04 -6.51 14.47
C ILE A 99 9.45 -5.93 14.52
N HIS A 100 10.35 -6.67 15.17
CA HIS A 100 11.78 -6.38 15.27
C HIS A 100 12.61 -7.65 15.03
N PRO A 101 12.72 -8.08 13.76
CA PRO A 101 13.37 -9.34 13.43
C PRO A 101 14.83 -9.38 13.88
N PHE A 102 15.21 -10.43 14.59
CA PHE A 102 16.61 -10.75 14.89
C PHE A 102 17.10 -12.01 14.14
N SER A 103 16.25 -12.62 13.31
CA SER A 103 16.59 -13.75 12.46
C SER A 103 15.97 -13.63 11.06
N SER A 104 16.43 -14.44 10.12
CA SER A 104 15.84 -14.50 8.77
C SER A 104 14.44 -15.13 8.75
N LEU A 105 14.02 -15.79 9.84
CA LEU A 105 12.72 -16.44 9.94
C LEU A 105 11.58 -15.42 10.05
N ALA A 106 11.86 -14.20 10.53
CA ALA A 106 10.84 -13.16 10.68
C ALA A 106 11.17 -11.87 9.91
N SER A 107 12.16 -11.91 9.00
CA SER A 107 12.59 -10.74 8.21
C SER A 107 12.28 -10.91 6.72
N GLY A 108 12.23 -9.81 5.99
CA GLY A 108 12.04 -9.81 4.55
C GLY A 108 10.72 -10.48 4.17
N LYS A 109 10.78 -11.50 3.30
CA LYS A 109 9.59 -12.23 2.84
C LYS A 109 8.95 -13.08 3.93
N SER A 110 9.68 -13.40 4.99
CA SER A 110 9.21 -14.23 6.10
C SER A 110 8.52 -13.42 7.19
N ALA A 111 8.52 -12.09 7.10
CA ALA A 111 7.82 -11.22 8.04
C ALA A 111 6.32 -11.19 7.70
N THR A 112 5.59 -12.23 8.13
CA THR A 112 4.18 -12.44 7.75
C THR A 112 3.26 -12.54 8.96
N ILE A 113 1.95 -12.44 8.71
CA ILE A 113 0.91 -12.72 9.72
C ILE A 113 1.01 -14.18 10.19
N GLY A 114 1.34 -15.13 9.31
CA GLY A 114 1.61 -16.52 9.69
C GLY A 114 2.70 -16.65 10.75
N GLU A 115 3.81 -15.94 10.59
CA GLU A 115 4.90 -15.92 11.58
C GLU A 115 4.45 -15.32 12.91
N PHE A 116 3.61 -14.28 12.89
CA PHE A 116 2.99 -13.74 14.12
C PHE A 116 2.15 -14.80 14.84
N PHE A 117 1.31 -15.55 14.14
CA PHE A 117 0.51 -16.62 14.75
C PHE A 117 1.38 -17.75 15.29
N ALA A 118 2.42 -18.13 14.55
CA ALA A 118 3.35 -19.19 14.96
C ALA A 118 4.11 -18.82 16.25
N ALA A 119 4.37 -17.54 16.50
CA ALA A 119 5.08 -17.06 17.68
C ALA A 119 4.44 -17.51 19.01
N PHE A 120 3.12 -17.66 19.03
CA PHE A 120 2.35 -18.10 20.21
C PHE A 120 1.79 -19.52 20.09
N GLY A 121 2.26 -20.31 19.12
CA GLY A 121 1.76 -21.66 18.85
C GLY A 121 0.38 -21.69 18.19
N GLY A 122 -0.09 -20.54 17.69
CA GLY A 122 -1.27 -20.43 16.85
C GLY A 122 -0.97 -20.75 15.40
N MET A 123 -1.98 -20.53 14.56
CA MET A 123 -1.86 -20.64 13.11
C MET A 123 -2.89 -19.75 12.43
N ILE A 124 -2.62 -19.43 11.17
CA ILE A 124 -3.59 -18.92 10.22
C ILE A 124 -3.39 -19.70 8.91
N ASP A 125 -4.48 -20.13 8.31
CA ASP A 125 -4.55 -20.63 6.93
C ASP A 125 -5.65 -19.85 6.19
N ASP A 126 -6.01 -20.26 4.99
CA ASP A 126 -7.00 -19.54 4.16
C ASP A 126 -8.43 -19.62 4.71
N THR A 127 -8.70 -20.48 5.69
CA THR A 127 -10.04 -20.81 6.18
C THR A 127 -10.17 -20.71 7.70
N SER A 128 -9.05 -20.71 8.43
CA SER A 128 -9.06 -20.85 9.88
C SER A 128 -7.92 -20.12 10.57
N ILE A 129 -8.14 -19.79 11.84
CA ILE A 129 -7.10 -19.34 12.76
C ILE A 129 -7.14 -20.15 14.05
N ARG A 130 -5.99 -20.27 14.73
CA ARG A 130 -5.86 -20.77 16.09
C ARG A 130 -5.29 -19.67 16.97
N LEU A 131 -6.02 -19.32 18.03
CA LEU A 131 -5.63 -18.28 18.98
C LEU A 131 -4.66 -18.82 20.04
N ASP A 132 -4.06 -17.92 20.81
CA ASP A 132 -3.21 -18.19 21.98
C ASP A 132 -3.93 -18.98 23.08
N THR A 133 -5.26 -18.85 23.17
CA THR A 133 -6.11 -19.65 24.05
C THR A 133 -6.22 -21.12 23.63
N GLY A 134 -5.75 -21.46 22.44
CA GLY A 134 -5.99 -22.74 21.80
C GLY A 134 -7.38 -22.85 21.18
N GLU A 135 -8.20 -21.80 21.10
CA GLU A 135 -9.45 -21.79 20.33
C GLU A 135 -9.15 -21.74 18.83
N THR A 136 -9.80 -22.59 18.02
CA THR A 136 -9.81 -22.39 16.55
C THR A 136 -11.14 -21.83 16.11
N ILE A 137 -11.04 -20.81 15.26
CA ILE A 137 -12.15 -20.21 14.55
C ILE A 137 -11.97 -20.59 13.08
N THR A 138 -13.01 -21.17 12.50
CA THR A 138 -13.05 -21.62 11.10
C THR A 138 -14.22 -20.93 10.42
N GLU A 139 -14.07 -20.66 9.14
CA GLU A 139 -15.15 -20.12 8.31
C GLU A 139 -16.36 -21.05 8.22
N GLY A 140 -17.47 -20.53 7.66
CA GLY A 140 -18.74 -21.25 7.52
C GLY A 140 -19.71 -21.08 8.69
N ALA A 141 -19.35 -20.36 9.75
CA ALA A 141 -20.29 -19.99 10.81
C ALA A 141 -21.37 -19.03 10.27
N ASP A 142 -22.61 -19.17 10.75
CA ASP A 142 -23.70 -18.26 10.38
C ASP A 142 -23.45 -16.86 10.94
N CYS A 143 -23.52 -15.86 10.06
CA CYS A 143 -23.44 -14.45 10.39
C CYS A 143 -24.56 -13.70 9.66
N GLY A 144 -25.69 -13.55 10.34
CA GLY A 144 -26.85 -12.86 9.76
C GLY A 144 -27.52 -13.62 8.61
N GLY A 145 -27.45 -14.95 8.61
CA GLY A 145 -28.03 -15.79 7.56
C GLY A 145 -27.06 -16.14 6.42
N GLU A 146 -25.83 -15.62 6.44
CA GLU A 146 -24.79 -15.91 5.46
C GLU A 146 -23.56 -16.53 6.14
N PRO A 147 -22.89 -17.52 5.51
CA PRO A 147 -21.68 -18.10 6.06
C PRO A 147 -20.53 -17.09 6.05
N THR A 148 -19.78 -17.00 7.14
CA THR A 148 -18.54 -16.22 7.19
C THR A 148 -17.46 -16.85 6.31
N VAL A 149 -16.60 -16.02 5.73
CA VAL A 149 -15.31 -16.40 5.13
C VAL A 149 -14.18 -15.67 5.86
N LEU A 150 -12.99 -16.27 5.90
CA LEU A 150 -11.82 -15.63 6.51
C LEU A 150 -11.21 -14.60 5.55
N LYS A 151 -10.95 -13.39 6.06
CA LYS A 151 -10.35 -12.28 5.32
C LYS A 151 -9.30 -11.57 6.16
N VAL A 152 -8.30 -11.01 5.50
CA VAL A 152 -7.38 -10.04 6.10
C VAL A 152 -7.58 -8.70 5.41
N ALA A 153 -8.01 -7.69 6.17
CA ALA A 153 -8.11 -6.32 5.69
C ALA A 153 -6.93 -5.48 6.21
N ARG A 154 -6.17 -4.88 5.31
CA ARG A 154 -5.10 -3.93 5.63
C ARG A 154 -5.61 -2.51 5.43
N PHE A 155 -5.51 -1.69 6.47
CA PHE A 155 -5.88 -0.28 6.51
C PHE A 155 -4.64 0.60 6.52
N ASP A 156 -4.79 1.82 6.01
CA ASP A 156 -3.78 2.86 6.16
C ASP A 156 -4.00 3.59 7.50
N ALA A 157 -3.11 3.37 8.48
CA ALA A 157 -3.27 4.01 9.80
C ALA A 157 -3.16 5.53 9.75
N GLN A 158 -2.53 6.08 8.70
CA GLN A 158 -2.34 7.52 8.49
C GLN A 158 -3.46 8.16 7.66
N ASP A 159 -4.27 7.35 6.96
CA ASP A 159 -5.38 7.77 6.11
C ASP A 159 -6.57 6.83 6.35
N ARG A 160 -7.23 7.04 7.50
CA ARG A 160 -8.27 6.12 8.02
C ARG A 160 -9.56 6.12 7.20
N ASP A 161 -9.71 7.08 6.29
CA ASP A 161 -10.84 7.16 5.36
C ASP A 161 -10.58 6.36 4.07
N ARG A 162 -9.34 5.89 3.86
CA ARG A 162 -8.99 5.05 2.71
C ARG A 162 -9.58 3.65 2.88
N ALA A 163 -10.22 3.16 1.82
CA ALA A 163 -10.70 1.79 1.76
C ALA A 163 -9.55 0.78 1.99
N PRO A 164 -9.79 -0.30 2.75
CA PRO A 164 -8.77 -1.30 3.03
C PRO A 164 -8.42 -2.10 1.79
N GLN A 165 -7.20 -2.65 1.78
CA GLN A 165 -6.88 -3.78 0.93
C GLN A 165 -7.42 -5.05 1.59
N VAL A 166 -8.41 -5.69 0.97
CA VAL A 166 -8.95 -6.98 1.41
C VAL A 166 -8.21 -8.11 0.70
N ILE A 167 -7.74 -9.08 1.48
CA ILE A 167 -6.98 -10.25 1.05
C ILE A 167 -7.77 -11.49 1.50
N THR A 168 -7.91 -12.47 0.60
CA THR A 168 -8.77 -13.66 0.79
C THR A 168 -8.05 -14.98 0.50
N ASP A 169 -6.79 -14.91 0.10
CA ASP A 169 -5.95 -16.03 -0.30
C ASP A 169 -4.52 -15.83 0.22
N ASP A 170 -3.79 -16.94 0.38
CA ASP A 170 -2.43 -16.97 0.92
C ASP A 170 -2.33 -16.17 2.25
N LEU A 171 -3.32 -16.34 3.13
CA LEU A 171 -3.51 -15.45 4.29
C LEU A 171 -2.34 -15.54 5.29
N ALA A 172 -1.74 -16.72 5.39
CA ALA A 172 -0.53 -16.94 6.20
C ALA A 172 0.67 -16.14 5.67
N ASP A 173 0.73 -15.86 4.38
CA ASP A 173 1.84 -15.21 3.70
C ASP A 173 1.65 -13.69 3.54
N VAL A 174 0.59 -13.12 4.12
CA VAL A 174 0.39 -11.68 4.17
C VAL A 174 1.55 -11.03 4.91
N ARG A 175 2.33 -10.23 4.18
CA ARG A 175 3.55 -9.58 4.69
C ARG A 175 3.27 -8.27 5.39
N PHE A 176 4.09 -7.89 6.36
CA PHE A 176 4.16 -6.50 6.84
C PHE A 176 4.87 -5.65 5.79
N LEU A 177 4.25 -4.56 5.32
CA LEU A 177 4.80 -3.74 4.23
C LEU A 177 5.36 -2.41 4.73
N LYS A 178 4.84 -1.86 5.83
CA LYS A 178 5.38 -0.66 6.47
C LYS A 178 5.24 -0.69 7.98
N ASN A 179 5.94 0.22 8.63
CA ASN A 179 5.65 0.60 10.01
C ASN A 179 4.34 1.41 10.05
N LEU A 180 3.62 1.34 11.17
CA LEU A 180 2.31 1.97 11.37
C LEU A 180 1.24 1.45 10.40
N GLU A 181 1.19 0.13 10.22
CA GLU A 181 0.04 -0.54 9.57
C GLU A 181 -1.11 -0.78 10.55
N ALA A 182 -2.28 -1.04 9.98
CA ALA A 182 -3.44 -1.50 10.73
C ALA A 182 -4.07 -2.69 9.98
N ILE A 183 -4.37 -3.78 10.70
CA ILE A 183 -4.88 -5.02 10.12
C ILE A 183 -6.11 -5.51 10.88
N THR A 184 -7.11 -5.99 10.17
CA THR A 184 -8.21 -6.76 10.77
C THR A 184 -8.27 -8.14 10.14
N ILE A 185 -8.18 -9.17 10.98
CA ILE A 185 -8.39 -10.57 10.61
C ILE A 185 -9.86 -10.87 10.91
N ALA A 186 -10.67 -11.07 9.88
CA ALA A 186 -12.11 -11.06 9.99
C ALA A 186 -12.76 -12.34 9.47
N PHE A 187 -13.72 -12.85 10.22
CA PHE A 187 -14.71 -13.82 9.76
C PHE A 187 -16.02 -13.08 9.50
N VAL A 188 -16.30 -12.78 8.24
CA VAL A 188 -17.47 -12.02 7.79
C VAL A 188 -17.99 -12.61 6.47
N PRO A 189 -19.27 -12.43 6.11
CA PRO A 189 -19.79 -12.91 4.82
C PRO A 189 -18.97 -12.40 3.62
N GLU A 190 -19.05 -13.12 2.49
CA GLU A 190 -18.24 -12.83 1.29
C GLU A 190 -18.43 -11.39 0.78
N GLY A 191 -19.65 -10.86 0.83
CA GLY A 191 -19.96 -9.49 0.40
C GLY A 191 -19.66 -8.39 1.42
N VAL A 192 -19.22 -8.74 2.63
CA VAL A 192 -18.99 -7.79 3.73
C VAL A 192 -17.53 -7.39 3.79
N GLU A 193 -17.26 -6.08 3.77
CA GLU A 193 -15.93 -5.52 4.02
C GLU A 193 -15.61 -5.62 5.53
N PRO A 194 -14.45 -6.16 5.92
CA PRO A 194 -14.03 -6.16 7.33
C PRO A 194 -13.97 -4.73 7.91
N PRO A 195 -14.38 -4.52 9.17
CA PRO A 195 -14.25 -3.21 9.79
C PRO A 195 -12.79 -2.89 10.12
N ALA A 196 -12.48 -1.62 10.31
CA ALA A 196 -11.18 -1.19 10.82
C ALA A 196 -10.93 -1.71 12.25
N PRO A 197 -9.67 -1.77 12.72
CA PRO A 197 -9.39 -2.00 14.13
C PRO A 197 -10.08 -0.98 15.05
N ARG A 198 -10.26 -1.35 16.33
CA ARG A 198 -10.84 -0.43 17.30
C ARG A 198 -10.00 0.85 17.42
N ALA A 199 -10.66 1.99 17.67
CA ALA A 199 -9.99 3.29 17.82
C ALA A 199 -8.86 3.27 18.87
N GLU A 200 -9.03 2.47 19.94
CA GLU A 200 -8.01 2.21 20.95
C GLU A 200 -6.69 1.71 20.34
N ARG A 201 -6.73 0.84 19.32
CA ARG A 201 -5.53 0.29 18.67
C ARG A 201 -4.69 1.35 18.02
N PHE A 202 -5.33 2.28 17.31
CA PHE A 202 -4.66 3.40 16.68
C PHE A 202 -4.02 4.33 17.72
N THR A 203 -4.71 4.57 18.85
CA THR A 203 -4.15 5.40 19.93
C THR A 203 -2.88 4.78 20.52
N PHE A 204 -2.87 3.47 20.75
CA PHE A 204 -1.66 2.77 21.21
C PHE A 204 -0.56 2.78 20.15
N LEU A 205 -0.90 2.54 18.88
CA LEU A 205 0.04 2.57 17.76
C LEU A 205 0.79 3.92 17.68
N GLU A 206 0.07 5.03 17.83
CA GLU A 206 0.64 6.38 17.87
C GLU A 206 1.54 6.63 19.10
N THR A 207 1.27 5.95 20.21
CA THR A 207 2.05 6.08 21.45
C THR A 207 3.37 5.32 21.39
N VAL A 208 3.38 4.13 20.78
CA VAL A 208 4.58 3.28 20.68
C VAL A 208 5.54 3.72 19.57
N ASP A 209 5.09 4.58 18.65
CA ASP A 209 5.94 5.30 17.71
C ASP A 209 5.78 6.82 17.84
N PRO A 210 6.60 7.48 18.69
CA PRO A 210 6.52 8.92 18.91
C PRO A 210 6.72 9.77 17.65
N ARG A 211 7.25 9.20 16.55
CA ARG A 211 7.38 9.90 15.27
C ARG A 211 6.05 10.06 14.54
N ALA A 212 5.00 9.34 14.93
CA ALA A 212 3.64 9.56 14.47
C ALA A 212 3.06 10.90 15.00
N ILE A 213 3.57 11.37 16.16
CA ILE A 213 3.08 12.57 16.85
C ILE A 213 3.76 13.86 16.32
N THR A 214 4.88 13.75 15.60
CA THR A 214 5.69 14.91 15.17
C THR A 214 5.29 15.54 13.84
N SER A 215 4.18 15.15 13.21
CA SER A 215 3.71 15.76 11.95
C SER A 215 3.00 17.12 12.12
N GLY A 216 3.06 17.75 13.29
CA GLY A 216 2.32 19.00 13.55
C GLY A 216 2.91 20.02 14.53
N THR A 217 4.13 19.85 15.05
CA THR A 217 4.71 20.85 15.97
C THR A 217 5.95 21.49 15.35
N PRO A 218 5.95 22.82 15.06
CA PRO A 218 7.17 23.51 14.67
C PRO A 218 8.17 23.42 15.83
N ASP A 219 9.40 22.99 15.55
CA ASP A 219 10.48 22.95 16.52
C ASP A 219 10.62 24.30 17.24
N ALA A 220 10.45 24.30 18.56
CA ALA A 220 10.79 25.45 19.39
C ALA A 220 12.33 25.60 19.40
N PRO A 221 12.87 26.82 19.22
CA PRO A 221 14.31 27.01 19.16
C PRO A 221 14.97 26.77 20.54
N PRO A 222 16.23 26.31 20.56
CA PRO A 222 16.90 25.92 21.79
C PRO A 222 17.19 27.17 22.63
N THR A 223 16.65 27.22 23.86
CA THR A 223 17.05 28.19 24.88
C THR A 223 18.51 27.96 25.24
N THR A 224 19.36 28.92 24.88
CA THR A 224 20.73 29.03 25.35
C THR A 224 20.69 29.54 26.81
N ALA A 225 21.16 28.72 27.75
CA ALA A 225 21.34 29.15 29.13
C ALA A 225 22.64 29.95 29.27
N GLY A 226 22.55 31.09 29.95
CA GLY A 226 23.69 31.88 30.45
C GLY A 226 24.07 31.50 31.87
#